data_AF-A0A8R2M0D0-F1
#
_entry.id   AF-A0A8R2M0D0-F1
#
_cell.length_a   1.000
_cell.length_b   1.000
_cell.length_c   1.000
_cell.angle_alpha   90.00
_cell.angle_beta   90.00
_cell.angle_gamma   90.00
#
_symmetry.space_group_name_H-M   'P 1'
#
loop_
_entity.id
_entity.type
_entity.pdbx_description
1 polymer ?
#
loop_
_entity_poly.entity_id
_entity_poly.type
_entity_poly.pdbx_seq_one_letter_code
_entity_poly.pdbx_strand_id
1 'polypeptide(L)'
;MDLNPAKCYSIHFSRRKTRSHYNYTINHSIIKEVDSIRDLGVEVDRELRFHVHIEKICSKAFKSLGFVLRNSRDFTRPETKILLYNSYVRSTLEYCSVTWNPFYDVYKKKLERVQKRFLWHLAFSCNVAKTIQSYPARLKYFHMSSLSERRRTLDLLFLHKLVNEEYDAPDLLSLLNFNVPLTSTRASKLMVFRVPRFYTNLASASASRSNGGVPASTHAASNETLQYPQDALSHFQVLNRRLDRRRTPDADALDSNMFIGITSSGDNVNSHYDYLI
;
A
#
# COMPACT_ATOMS: atom_id res chain seq x y z
N MET A 1 -31.87 3.97 -9.12
CA MET A 1 -30.95 2.92 -9.61
C MET A 1 -31.16 1.70 -8.73
N ASP A 2 -31.51 0.56 -9.31
CA ASP A 2 -31.72 -0.67 -8.54
C ASP A 2 -30.42 -1.47 -8.43
N LEU A 3 -30.14 -1.97 -7.22
CA LEU A 3 -28.97 -2.81 -6.95
C LEU A 3 -29.22 -4.24 -7.46
N ASN A 4 -28.19 -4.87 -8.02
CA ASN A 4 -28.23 -6.29 -8.40
C ASN A 4 -27.87 -7.19 -7.19
N PRO A 5 -28.81 -7.92 -6.58
CA PRO A 5 -28.55 -8.70 -5.37
C PRO A 5 -27.52 -9.81 -5.60
N ALA A 6 -27.42 -10.37 -6.81
CA ALA A 6 -26.47 -11.44 -7.13
C ALA A 6 -25.00 -10.98 -7.10
N LYS A 7 -24.76 -9.67 -7.23
CA LYS A 7 -23.43 -9.05 -7.10
C LYS A 7 -23.18 -8.45 -5.71
N CYS A 8 -24.14 -8.55 -4.80
CA CYS A 8 -24.02 -8.05 -3.43
C CYS A 8 -23.58 -9.19 -2.51
N TYR A 9 -22.67 -8.88 -1.60
CA TYR A 9 -22.17 -9.81 -0.60
C TYR A 9 -22.20 -9.15 0.78
N SER A 10 -22.39 -9.92 1.84
CA SER A 10 -22.25 -9.45 3.21
C SER A 10 -20.98 -10.03 3.82
N ILE A 11 -20.24 -9.19 4.54
CA ILE A 11 -19.07 -9.59 5.32
C ILE A 11 -19.19 -9.01 6.72
N HIS A 12 -18.93 -9.84 7.72
CA HIS A 12 -19.06 -9.46 9.13
C HIS A 12 -17.68 -9.29 9.77
N PHE A 13 -17.41 -8.08 10.26
CA PHE A 13 -16.22 -7.77 11.03
C PHE A 13 -16.55 -7.77 12.52
N SER A 14 -15.91 -8.64 13.29
CA SER A 14 -16.13 -8.73 14.73
C SER A 14 -14.88 -9.20 15.46
N ARG A 15 -14.69 -8.72 16.70
CA ARG A 15 -13.66 -9.23 17.62
C ARG A 15 -14.15 -10.42 18.44
N ARG A 16 -15.44 -10.78 18.36
CA ARG A 16 -16.00 -11.92 19.09
C ARG A 16 -15.55 -13.22 18.43
N LYS A 17 -15.25 -14.24 19.25
CA LYS A 17 -14.89 -15.58 18.76
C LYS A 17 -16.08 -16.32 18.14
N THR A 18 -17.29 -16.04 18.62
CA THR A 18 -18.51 -16.66 18.14
C THR A 18 -19.06 -15.89 16.94
N ARG A 19 -19.47 -16.64 15.92
CA ARG A 19 -20.02 -16.08 14.68
C ARG A 19 -21.49 -15.73 14.91
N SER A 20 -21.86 -14.49 14.55
CA SER A 20 -23.27 -14.08 14.51
C SER A 20 -23.70 -14.10 13.05
N HIS A 21 -24.65 -14.96 12.73
CA HIS A 21 -25.22 -15.07 11.39
C HIS A 21 -26.43 -14.15 11.26
N TYR A 22 -26.43 -13.34 10.20
CA TYR A 22 -27.53 -12.45 9.88
C TYR A 22 -27.92 -12.63 8.42
N ASN A 23 -29.20 -12.86 8.17
CA ASN A 23 -29.74 -12.96 6.82
C ASN A 23 -30.17 -11.57 6.37
N TYR A 24 -29.28 -10.87 5.67
CA TYR A 24 -29.63 -9.62 5.01
C TYR A 24 -30.37 -9.89 3.71
N THR A 25 -31.35 -9.06 3.39
CA THR A 25 -32.11 -9.14 2.15
C THR A 25 -32.07 -7.80 1.40
N ILE A 26 -31.91 -7.86 0.08
CA ILE A 26 -32.09 -6.73 -0.84
C ILE A 26 -33.11 -7.18 -1.88
N ASN A 27 -34.16 -6.39 -2.11
CA ASN A 27 -35.23 -6.72 -3.07
C ASN A 27 -35.76 -8.15 -2.87
N HIS A 28 -36.03 -8.52 -1.62
CA HIS A 28 -36.47 -9.86 -1.20
C HIS A 28 -35.51 -11.01 -1.52
N SER A 29 -34.30 -10.72 -1.99
CA SER A 29 -33.24 -11.71 -2.25
C SER A 29 -32.24 -11.73 -1.09
N ILE A 30 -31.92 -12.92 -0.59
CA ILE A 30 -30.94 -13.09 0.49
C ILE A 30 -29.53 -12.78 -0.05
N ILE A 31 -28.81 -11.91 0.63
CA ILE A 31 -27.41 -11.60 0.33
C ILE A 31 -26.53 -12.73 0.83
N LYS A 32 -25.58 -13.16 0.00
CA LYS A 32 -24.62 -14.20 0.36
C LYS A 32 -23.58 -13.66 1.35
N GLU A 33 -23.46 -14.31 2.52
CA GLU A 33 -22.36 -14.10 3.46
C GLU A 33 -21.05 -14.69 2.91
N VAL A 34 -19.97 -13.93 2.97
CA VAL A 34 -18.62 -14.34 2.53
C VAL A 34 -17.56 -14.02 3.58
N ASP A 35 -16.48 -14.82 3.58
CA ASP A 35 -15.33 -14.61 4.49
C ASP A 35 -14.28 -13.64 3.93
N SER A 36 -14.32 -13.38 2.62
CA SER A 36 -13.41 -12.50 1.90
C SER A 36 -14.15 -11.82 0.75
N ILE A 37 -13.92 -10.53 0.56
CA ILE A 37 -14.48 -9.75 -0.55
C ILE A 37 -13.37 -8.96 -1.25
N ARG A 38 -13.52 -8.78 -2.55
CA ARG A 38 -12.64 -7.92 -3.34
C ARG A 38 -13.29 -6.57 -3.54
N ASP A 39 -12.64 -5.52 -3.06
CA ASP A 39 -13.08 -4.14 -3.18
C ASP A 39 -11.96 -3.28 -3.76
N LEU A 40 -12.26 -2.54 -4.84
CA LEU A 40 -11.31 -1.72 -5.60
C LEU A 40 -9.96 -2.41 -5.85
N GLY A 41 -9.98 -3.73 -6.10
CA GLY A 41 -8.78 -4.52 -6.35
C GLY A 41 -8.02 -5.01 -5.10
N VAL A 42 -8.39 -4.57 -3.90
CA VAL A 42 -7.90 -5.07 -2.61
C VAL A 42 -8.79 -6.22 -2.15
N GLU A 43 -8.19 -7.25 -1.57
CA GLU A 43 -8.97 -8.36 -0.99
C GLU A 43 -8.98 -8.23 0.53
N VAL A 44 -10.17 -8.09 1.07
CA VAL A 44 -10.43 -7.84 2.49
C VAL A 44 -11.03 -9.11 3.08
N ASP A 45 -10.29 -9.75 3.98
CA ASP A 45 -10.78 -10.87 4.77
C ASP A 45 -11.46 -10.38 6.05
N ARG A 46 -12.38 -11.20 6.59
CA ARG A 46 -13.12 -10.89 7.82
C ARG A 46 -12.23 -10.55 9.04
N GLU A 47 -10.98 -11.03 9.05
CA GLU A 47 -10.02 -10.80 10.11
C GLU A 47 -9.14 -9.56 9.87
N LEU A 48 -9.30 -8.89 8.73
CA LEU A 48 -8.50 -7.74 8.28
C LEU A 48 -6.99 -8.02 8.32
N ARG A 49 -6.58 -9.26 8.01
CA ARG A 49 -5.18 -9.68 8.03
C ARG A 49 -4.48 -9.47 6.69
N PHE A 50 -5.23 -9.36 5.59
CA PHE A 50 -4.75 -9.14 4.23
C PHE A 50 -3.73 -10.17 3.72
N HIS A 51 -3.61 -11.32 4.39
CA HIS A 51 -2.65 -12.34 4.00
C HIS A 51 -2.95 -12.89 2.60
N VAL A 52 -4.21 -13.25 2.34
CA VAL A 52 -4.67 -13.71 1.01
C VAL A 52 -4.36 -12.68 -0.07
N HIS A 53 -4.65 -11.40 0.21
CA HIS A 53 -4.33 -10.31 -0.70
C HIS A 53 -2.84 -10.26 -1.03
N ILE A 54 -1.98 -10.28 0.00
CA ILE A 54 -0.52 -10.23 -0.16
C ILE A 54 -0.01 -11.42 -0.99
N GLU A 55 -0.56 -12.61 -0.80
CA GLU A 55 -0.20 -13.78 -1.59
C GLU A 55 -0.59 -13.65 -3.06
N LYS A 56 -1.79 -13.13 -3.33
CA LYS A 56 -2.25 -12.89 -4.71
C LYS A 56 -1.42 -11.81 -5.40
N ILE A 57 -1.14 -10.69 -4.75
CA ILE A 57 -0.31 -9.63 -5.37
C ILE A 57 1.14 -10.07 -5.55
N CYS A 58 1.72 -10.85 -4.62
CA CYS A 58 3.06 -11.42 -4.80
C CYS A 58 3.10 -12.37 -6.00
N SER A 59 2.10 -13.24 -6.13
CA SER A 59 1.99 -14.18 -7.25
C SER A 59 1.82 -13.44 -8.58
N LYS A 60 0.96 -12.42 -8.62
CA LYS A 60 0.80 -11.55 -9.78
C LYS A 60 2.11 -10.83 -10.13
N ALA A 61 2.79 -10.27 -9.13
CA ALA A 61 4.06 -9.58 -9.31
C ALA A 61 5.17 -10.50 -9.81
N PHE A 62 5.24 -11.76 -9.35
CA PHE A 62 6.19 -12.75 -9.89
C PHE A 62 5.90 -13.11 -11.34
N LYS A 63 4.63 -13.25 -11.72
CA LYS A 63 4.23 -13.46 -13.13
C LYS A 63 4.65 -12.27 -13.99
N SER A 64 4.34 -11.06 -13.56
CA SER A 64 4.76 -9.82 -14.24
C SER A 64 6.28 -9.67 -14.29
N LEU A 65 7.00 -10.07 -13.23
CA LEU A 65 8.45 -10.07 -13.21
C LEU A 65 9.01 -11.05 -14.26
N GLY A 66 8.46 -12.26 -14.34
CA GLY A 66 8.83 -13.22 -15.39
C GLY A 66 8.60 -12.67 -16.79
N PHE A 67 7.47 -11.98 -17.01
CA PHE A 67 7.18 -11.28 -18.26
C PHE A 67 8.23 -10.19 -18.56
N VAL A 68 8.51 -9.30 -17.60
CA VAL A 68 9.51 -8.23 -17.76
C VAL A 68 10.87 -8.83 -18.09
N LEU A 69 11.34 -9.82 -17.33
CA LEU A 69 12.67 -10.41 -17.52
C LEU A 69 12.81 -11.06 -18.90
N ARG A 70 11.79 -11.77 -19.41
CA ARG A 70 11.83 -12.38 -20.74
C ARG A 70 11.86 -11.34 -21.86
N ASN A 71 11.04 -10.30 -21.76
CA ASN A 71 10.93 -9.27 -22.82
C ASN A 71 12.01 -8.19 -22.73
N SER A 72 12.72 -8.10 -21.61
CA SER A 72 13.80 -7.13 -21.39
C SER A 72 15.20 -7.69 -21.65
N ARG A 73 15.31 -8.90 -22.22
CA ARG A 73 16.58 -9.62 -22.36
C ARG A 73 17.60 -8.81 -23.16
N ASP A 74 17.15 -8.21 -24.26
CA ASP A 74 18.00 -7.48 -25.20
C ASP A 74 18.29 -6.04 -24.76
N PHE A 75 17.67 -5.58 -23.67
CA PHE A 75 18.01 -4.28 -23.09
C PHE A 75 19.35 -4.35 -22.35
N THR A 76 20.31 -3.59 -22.85
CA THR A 76 21.66 -3.46 -22.29
C THR A 76 21.69 -2.54 -21.08
N ARG A 77 20.84 -1.50 -21.08
CA ARG A 77 20.79 -0.48 -20.03
C ARG A 77 20.03 -0.96 -18.79
N PRO A 78 20.63 -0.92 -17.59
CA PRO A 78 19.94 -1.33 -16.37
C PRO A 78 18.78 -0.39 -16.01
N GLU A 79 18.86 0.89 -16.38
CA GLU A 79 17.80 1.86 -16.09
C GLU A 79 16.49 1.50 -16.79
N THR A 80 16.57 0.99 -18.03
CA THR A 80 15.40 0.52 -18.78
C THR A 80 14.72 -0.67 -18.09
N LYS A 81 15.51 -1.62 -17.59
CA LYS A 81 15.00 -2.77 -16.83
C LYS A 81 14.34 -2.33 -15.52
N ILE A 82 14.95 -1.37 -14.82
CA ILE A 82 14.38 -0.77 -13.59
C ILE A 82 13.06 -0.05 -13.90
N LEU A 83 12.99 0.70 -15.00
CA LEU A 83 11.76 1.38 -15.41
C LEU A 83 10.63 0.38 -15.66
N LEU A 84 10.90 -0.71 -16.38
CA LEU A 84 9.91 -1.75 -16.64
C LEU A 84 9.46 -2.45 -15.34
N TYR A 85 10.41 -2.78 -14.46
CA TYR A 85 10.09 -3.31 -13.14
C TYR A 85 9.17 -2.38 -12.35
N ASN A 86 9.50 -1.08 -12.31
CA ASN A 86 8.74 -0.07 -11.60
C ASN A 86 7.31 0.05 -12.14
N SER A 87 7.16 -0.05 -13.47
CA SER A 87 5.90 0.15 -14.18
C SER A 87 4.94 -1.03 -14.04
N TYR A 88 5.44 -2.27 -14.16
CA TYR A 88 4.59 -3.47 -14.20
C TYR A 88 4.55 -4.24 -12.88
N VAL A 89 5.68 -4.33 -12.19
CA VAL A 89 5.85 -5.19 -11.00
C VAL A 89 5.62 -4.38 -9.72
N ARG A 90 6.38 -3.29 -9.56
CA ARG A 90 6.35 -2.48 -8.34
C ARG A 90 5.01 -1.78 -8.13
N SER A 91 4.41 -1.26 -9.19
CA SER A 91 3.07 -0.67 -9.16
C SER A 91 2.01 -1.61 -8.56
N THR A 92 2.08 -2.91 -8.90
CA THR A 92 1.19 -3.94 -8.34
C THR A 92 1.43 -4.17 -6.85
N LEU A 93 2.69 -4.08 -6.40
CA LEU A 93 3.08 -4.28 -5.00
C LEU A 93 2.85 -3.06 -4.10
N GLU A 94 2.51 -1.90 -4.66
CA GLU A 94 2.33 -0.64 -3.94
C GLU A 94 0.90 -0.12 -4.01
N TYR A 95 0.10 -0.67 -4.91
CA TYR A 95 -1.30 -0.28 -5.07
C TYR A 95 -2.07 -0.44 -3.76
N CYS A 96 -2.70 0.64 -3.30
CA CYS A 96 -3.46 0.73 -2.04
C CYS A 96 -2.70 0.27 -0.79
N SER A 97 -1.37 0.39 -0.75
CA SER A 97 -0.57 -0.14 0.36
C SER A 97 -0.94 0.44 1.72
N VAL A 98 -1.44 1.68 1.78
CA VAL A 98 -1.88 2.35 3.01
C VAL A 98 -2.96 1.54 3.74
N THR A 99 -3.78 0.78 3.01
CA THR A 99 -4.86 -0.05 3.58
C THR A 99 -4.35 -1.38 4.13
N TRP A 100 -3.44 -2.07 3.40
CA TRP A 100 -3.09 -3.47 3.67
C TRP A 100 -1.67 -3.70 4.18
N ASN A 101 -0.86 -2.64 4.36
CA ASN A 101 0.57 -2.75 4.70
C ASN A 101 0.82 -3.76 5.85
N PRO A 102 1.52 -4.88 5.61
CA PRO A 102 1.55 -5.97 6.59
C PRO A 102 2.27 -5.61 7.88
N PHE A 103 1.73 -6.14 8.99
CA PHE A 103 2.37 -6.08 10.29
C PHE A 103 3.44 -7.17 10.46
N TYR A 104 3.13 -8.40 10.06
CA TYR A 104 4.01 -9.54 10.25
C TYR A 104 5.18 -9.57 9.26
N ASP A 105 6.37 -9.85 9.77
CA ASP A 105 7.60 -9.86 8.98
C ASP A 105 7.63 -10.96 7.91
N VAL A 106 6.88 -12.05 8.10
CA VAL A 106 6.75 -13.11 7.09
C VAL A 106 6.21 -12.53 5.78
N TYR A 107 5.17 -11.68 5.85
CA TYR A 107 4.57 -11.06 4.68
C TYR A 107 5.43 -9.93 4.11
N LYS A 108 6.10 -9.15 4.96
CA LYS A 108 7.10 -8.16 4.50
C LYS A 108 8.22 -8.85 3.71
N LYS A 109 8.76 -9.95 4.23
CA LYS A 109 9.77 -10.77 3.55
C LYS A 109 9.23 -11.35 2.24
N LYS A 110 7.97 -11.77 2.18
CA LYS A 110 7.33 -12.29 0.96
C LYS A 110 7.28 -11.24 -0.16
N LEU A 111 6.90 -10.00 0.17
CA LEU A 111 6.94 -8.87 -0.76
C LEU A 111 8.38 -8.58 -1.22
N GLU A 112 9.32 -8.48 -0.27
CA GLU A 112 10.73 -8.21 -0.54
C GLU A 112 11.40 -9.27 -1.43
N ARG A 113 10.93 -10.53 -1.40
CA ARG A 113 11.45 -11.59 -2.29
C ARG A 113 11.27 -11.24 -3.77
N VAL A 114 10.22 -10.52 -4.14
CA VAL A 114 9.99 -10.11 -5.54
C VAL A 114 11.09 -9.14 -5.99
N GLN A 115 11.35 -8.11 -5.19
CA GLN A 115 12.41 -7.12 -5.49
C GLN A 115 13.80 -7.74 -5.44
N LYS A 116 14.08 -8.59 -4.44
CA LYS A 116 15.35 -9.34 -4.34
C LYS A 116 15.62 -10.18 -5.59
N ARG A 117 14.60 -10.86 -6.11
CA ARG A 117 14.71 -11.66 -7.34
C ARG A 117 15.04 -10.78 -8.53
N PHE A 118 14.36 -9.64 -8.69
CA PHE A 118 14.64 -8.68 -9.76
C PHE A 118 16.08 -8.14 -9.68
N LEU A 119 16.52 -7.66 -8.52
CA LEU A 119 17.87 -7.12 -8.34
C LEU A 119 18.96 -8.16 -8.59
N TRP A 120 18.71 -9.43 -8.28
CA TRP A 120 19.65 -10.51 -8.61
C TRP A 120 19.81 -10.69 -10.12
N HIS A 121 18.71 -10.69 -10.86
CA HIS A 121 18.74 -10.76 -12.33
C HIS A 121 19.41 -9.53 -12.95
N LEU A 122 19.20 -8.36 -12.37
CA LEU A 122 19.84 -7.11 -12.81
C LEU A 122 21.35 -7.15 -12.56
N ALA A 123 21.77 -7.57 -11.36
CA ALA A 123 23.18 -7.74 -11.01
C ALA A 123 23.88 -8.77 -11.91
N PHE A 124 23.19 -9.85 -12.27
CA PHE A 124 23.70 -10.84 -13.22
C PHE A 124 23.85 -10.26 -14.62
N SER A 125 22.85 -9.52 -15.11
CA SER A 125 22.91 -8.85 -16.42
C SER A 125 24.08 -7.87 -16.53
N CYS A 126 24.48 -7.23 -15.42
CA CYS A 126 25.57 -6.26 -15.37
C CYS A 126 26.94 -6.88 -14.98
N ASN A 127 27.05 -8.21 -14.86
CA ASN A 127 28.27 -8.91 -14.40
C ASN A 127 28.78 -8.49 -13.01
N VAL A 128 27.94 -7.89 -12.17
CA VAL A 128 28.26 -7.48 -10.78
C VAL A 128 27.70 -8.42 -9.72
N ALA A 129 27.08 -9.53 -10.13
CA ALA A 129 26.48 -10.49 -9.20
C ALA A 129 27.52 -11.16 -8.27
N LYS A 130 28.76 -11.33 -8.72
CA LYS A 130 29.86 -11.90 -7.90
C LYS A 130 30.39 -10.89 -6.88
N THR A 131 30.48 -9.61 -7.27
CA THR A 131 31.02 -8.54 -6.43
C THR A 131 30.01 -8.06 -5.38
N ILE A 132 28.72 -7.98 -5.73
CA ILE A 132 27.69 -7.41 -4.86
C ILE A 132 26.72 -8.50 -4.37
N GLN A 133 27.13 -9.19 -3.29
CA GLN A 133 26.34 -10.28 -2.71
C GLN A 133 25.20 -9.82 -1.82
N SER A 134 25.35 -8.74 -1.06
CA SER A 134 24.35 -8.33 -0.08
C SER A 134 23.18 -7.56 -0.72
N TYR A 135 21.96 -7.78 -0.22
CA TYR A 135 20.77 -7.08 -0.70
C TYR A 135 20.87 -5.55 -0.54
N PRO A 136 21.29 -5.01 0.63
CA PRO A 136 21.46 -3.56 0.79
C PRO A 136 22.48 -2.96 -0.16
N ALA A 137 23.58 -3.66 -0.46
CA ALA A 137 24.58 -3.17 -1.41
C ALA A 137 24.03 -3.11 -2.85
N ARG A 138 23.19 -4.08 -3.27
CA ARG A 138 22.51 -4.01 -4.58
C ARG A 138 21.53 -2.85 -4.66
N LEU A 139 20.78 -2.59 -3.60
CA LEU A 139 19.88 -1.43 -3.51
C LEU A 139 20.65 -0.13 -3.73
N LYS A 140 21.76 0.05 -3.00
CA LYS A 140 22.63 1.22 -3.13
C LYS A 140 23.22 1.36 -4.53
N TYR A 141 23.72 0.27 -5.12
CA TYR A 141 24.33 0.28 -6.44
C TYR A 141 23.36 0.66 -7.56
N PHE A 142 22.11 0.18 -7.50
CA PHE A 142 21.08 0.47 -8.52
C PHE A 142 20.19 1.67 -8.17
N HIS A 143 20.52 2.44 -7.11
CA HIS A 143 19.73 3.57 -6.64
C HIS A 143 18.25 3.23 -6.40
N MET A 144 17.99 2.05 -5.81
CA MET A 144 16.64 1.58 -5.47
C MET A 144 16.44 1.55 -3.97
N SER A 145 15.29 2.04 -3.50
CA SER A 145 14.84 1.88 -2.12
C SER A 145 14.17 0.52 -1.91
N SER A 146 14.16 -0.01 -0.67
CA SER A 146 13.43 -1.23 -0.34
C SER A 146 11.91 -1.04 -0.50
N LEU A 147 11.15 -2.12 -0.71
CA LEU A 147 9.69 -2.01 -0.77
C LEU A 147 9.10 -1.62 0.59
N SER A 148 9.77 -2.01 1.69
CA SER A 148 9.37 -1.60 3.03
C SER A 148 9.48 -0.09 3.24
N GLU A 149 10.58 0.53 2.83
CA GLU A 149 10.73 1.99 2.88
C GLU A 149 9.71 2.67 1.99
N ARG A 150 9.47 2.16 0.79
CA ARG A 150 8.49 2.74 -0.14
C ARG A 150 7.07 2.74 0.43
N ARG A 151 6.62 1.63 1.01
CA ARG A 151 5.31 1.57 1.70
C ARG A 151 5.27 2.55 2.87
N ARG A 152 6.35 2.65 3.67
CA ARG A 152 6.43 3.65 4.74
C ARG A 152 6.29 5.08 4.20
N THR A 153 6.94 5.39 3.08
CA THR A 153 6.81 6.70 2.44
C THR A 153 5.39 6.96 1.96
N LEU A 154 4.70 5.96 1.40
CA LEU A 154 3.29 6.09 1.00
C LEU A 154 2.37 6.33 2.20
N ASP A 155 2.61 5.63 3.32
CA ASP A 155 1.85 5.83 4.56
C ASP A 155 2.06 7.25 5.12
N LEU A 156 3.31 7.74 5.11
CA LEU A 156 3.64 9.10 5.55
C LEU A 156 3.07 10.17 4.63
N LEU A 157 3.10 9.95 3.31
CA LEU A 157 2.45 10.84 2.35
C LEU A 157 0.95 10.93 2.60
N PHE A 158 0.30 9.78 2.82
CA PHE A 158 -1.12 9.75 3.13
C PHE A 158 -1.42 10.57 4.39
N LEU A 159 -0.64 10.38 5.46
CA LEU A 159 -0.79 11.14 6.70
C LEU A 159 -0.58 12.65 6.48
N HIS A 160 0.46 13.04 5.75
CA HIS A 160 0.73 14.45 5.43
C HIS A 160 -0.45 15.10 4.69
N LYS A 161 -0.98 14.40 3.68
CA LYS A 161 -2.13 14.88 2.90
C LYS A 161 -3.41 14.98 3.72
N LEU A 162 -3.62 14.04 4.65
CA LEU A 162 -4.75 14.06 5.57
C LEU A 162 -4.68 15.26 6.54
N VAL A 163 -3.49 15.59 7.04
CA VAL A 163 -3.30 16.71 7.99
C VAL A 163 -3.39 18.07 7.30
N ASN A 164 -2.94 18.17 6.04
CA ASN A 164 -2.96 19.42 5.27
C ASN A 164 -4.23 19.61 4.44
N GLU A 165 -5.31 18.89 4.75
CA GLU A 165 -6.63 19.01 4.10
C GLU A 165 -6.61 18.76 2.57
N GLU A 166 -5.62 18.02 2.05
CA GLU A 166 -5.64 17.56 0.66
C GLU A 166 -6.64 16.40 0.46
N TYR A 167 -7.02 15.74 1.56
CA TYR A 167 -8.04 14.68 1.59
C TYR A 167 -9.19 15.11 2.51
N ASP A 168 -10.40 15.14 1.95
CA ASP A 168 -11.63 15.36 2.71
C ASP A 168 -12.08 14.04 3.38
N ALA A 169 -11.56 13.81 4.59
CA ALA A 169 -11.88 12.63 5.40
C ALA A 169 -11.88 13.00 6.90
N PRO A 170 -12.90 13.75 7.38
CA PRO A 170 -12.97 14.24 8.75
C PRO A 170 -12.97 13.11 9.78
N ASP A 171 -13.61 11.98 9.46
CA ASP A 171 -13.61 10.79 10.30
C ASP A 171 -12.21 10.25 10.53
N LEU A 172 -11.38 10.17 9.49
CA LEU A 172 -10.00 9.70 9.61
C LEU A 172 -9.11 10.72 10.34
N LEU A 173 -9.31 12.01 10.10
CA LEU A 173 -8.59 13.08 10.79
C LEU A 173 -8.90 13.06 12.30
N SER A 174 -10.16 12.80 12.68
CA SER A 174 -10.59 12.72 14.07
C SER A 174 -9.91 11.59 14.86
N LEU A 175 -9.44 10.54 14.18
CA LEU A 175 -8.72 9.43 14.79
C LEU A 175 -7.25 9.78 15.11
N LEU A 176 -6.72 10.86 14.55
CA LEU A 176 -5.35 11.31 14.81
C LEU A 176 -5.27 12.01 16.17
N ASN A 177 -4.45 11.46 17.06
CA ASN A 177 -4.19 12.08 18.36
C ASN A 177 -3.06 13.12 18.22
N PHE A 178 -3.41 14.37 17.99
CA PHE A 178 -2.43 15.46 18.02
C PHE A 178 -1.94 15.70 19.44
N ASN A 179 -0.63 15.92 19.58
CA ASN A 179 -0.05 16.33 20.84
C ASN A 179 -0.10 17.85 20.91
N VAL A 180 -0.97 18.38 21.78
CA VAL A 180 -1.12 19.82 22.02
C VAL A 180 -0.67 20.10 23.47
N PRO A 181 0.62 20.35 23.72
CA PRO A 181 1.12 20.60 25.05
C PRO A 181 0.81 22.04 25.46
N LEU A 182 0.41 22.21 26.72
CA LEU A 182 0.17 23.53 27.33
C LEU A 182 1.43 24.43 27.34
N THR A 183 2.61 23.82 27.34
CA THR A 183 3.90 24.52 27.37
C THR A 183 4.82 23.98 26.29
N SER A 184 5.34 24.88 25.44
CA SER A 184 6.27 24.52 24.37
C SER A 184 7.66 24.22 24.93
N THR A 185 7.98 22.95 25.11
CA THR A 185 9.33 22.46 25.40
C THR A 185 10.04 22.01 24.12
N ARG A 186 11.38 21.97 24.11
CA ARG A 186 12.14 21.45 22.95
C ARG A 186 11.71 20.03 22.53
N ALA A 187 11.35 19.18 23.49
CA ALA A 187 10.83 17.84 23.23
C ALA A 187 9.41 17.86 22.63
N SER A 188 8.54 18.77 23.08
CA SER A 188 7.18 18.89 22.56
C SER A 188 7.13 19.30 21.08
N LYS A 189 8.10 20.08 20.62
CA LYS A 189 8.20 20.51 19.21
C LYS A 189 8.51 19.36 18.25
N LEU A 190 9.09 18.26 18.76
CA LEU A 190 9.41 17.06 17.99
C LEU A 190 8.29 16.00 18.04
N MET A 191 7.32 16.14 18.95
CA MET A 191 6.21 15.21 19.10
C MET A 191 4.91 15.85 18.61
N VAL A 192 4.65 15.72 17.31
CA VAL A 192 3.39 16.21 16.68
C VAL A 192 2.19 15.34 17.06
N PHE A 193 2.40 14.03 17.21
CA PHE A 193 1.35 13.08 17.56
C PHE A 193 1.57 12.51 18.96
N ARG A 194 0.47 12.35 19.70
CA ARG A 194 0.43 11.64 20.97
C ARG A 194 0.44 10.14 20.69
N VAL A 195 1.53 9.47 21.08
CA VAL A 195 1.64 8.02 20.96
C VAL A 195 1.11 7.37 22.24
N PRO A 196 0.08 6.50 22.18
CA PRO A 196 -0.40 5.81 23.36
C PRO A 196 0.67 4.85 23.89
N ARG A 197 0.73 4.66 25.21
CA ARG A 197 1.60 3.63 25.81
C ARG A 197 0.91 2.27 25.68
N PHE A 198 1.65 1.29 25.19
CA PHE A 198 1.13 -0.05 24.98
C PHE A 198 2.00 -1.07 25.73
N TYR A 199 1.35 -2.05 26.35
CA TYR A 199 2.01 -3.11 27.13
C TYR A 199 2.40 -4.32 26.29
N THR A 200 1.88 -4.44 25.06
CA THR A 200 2.18 -5.56 24.17
C THR A 200 3.07 -5.11 23.02
N ASN A 201 4.02 -5.97 22.64
CA ASN A 201 4.89 -5.74 21.49
C ASN A 201 4.09 -5.44 20.21
N LEU A 202 2.95 -6.11 20.02
CA LEU A 202 2.06 -5.89 18.89
C LEU A 202 1.56 -4.43 18.82
N ALA A 203 1.06 -3.90 19.93
CA ALA A 203 0.49 -2.56 19.97
C ALA A 203 1.59 -1.48 20.01
N SER A 204 2.77 -1.78 20.57
CA SER A 204 3.93 -0.90 20.48
C SER A 204 4.50 -0.81 19.05
N ALA A 205 4.47 -1.91 18.27
CA ALA A 205 5.01 -1.99 16.91
C ALA A 205 4.09 -1.37 15.83
N SER A 206 2.78 -1.29 16.11
CA SER A 206 1.85 -0.52 15.27
C SER A 206 1.99 0.98 15.49
N ALA A 207 2.30 1.42 16.72
CA ALA A 207 2.41 2.83 17.07
C ALA A 207 3.79 3.45 16.82
N SER A 208 4.87 2.67 16.90
CA SER A 208 6.25 3.16 16.75
C SER A 208 6.68 3.51 15.32
N ARG A 209 5.88 3.20 14.29
CA ARG A 209 6.20 3.56 12.89
C ARG A 209 6.08 5.05 12.58
N SER A 210 5.33 5.81 13.39
CA SER A 210 5.21 7.27 13.27
C SER A 210 6.49 8.02 13.65
N ASN A 211 7.39 7.37 14.40
CA ASN A 211 8.69 7.94 14.75
C ASN A 211 9.80 7.19 14.01
N GLY A 212 10.75 7.93 13.42
CA GLY A 212 12.03 7.41 12.92
C GLY A 212 12.96 6.91 14.02
N GLY A 213 12.43 6.30 15.08
CA GLY A 213 13.19 5.80 16.22
C GLY A 213 13.66 4.37 16.00
N VAL A 214 14.97 4.20 15.85
CA VAL A 214 15.68 2.93 15.98
C VAL A 214 15.32 2.28 17.34
N PRO A 215 15.04 0.97 17.42
CA PRO A 215 14.82 0.30 18.69
C PRO A 215 16.08 0.36 19.55
N ALA A 216 15.90 0.69 20.83
CA ALA A 216 16.96 0.81 21.83
C ALA A 216 17.56 -0.57 22.17
N SER A 217 18.44 -1.09 21.30
CA SER A 217 19.35 -2.19 21.64
C SER A 217 20.50 -2.34 20.64
N THR A 218 21.25 -1.28 20.33
CA THR A 218 22.66 -1.43 19.90
C THR A 218 23.42 -0.12 20.15
N HIS A 219 24.02 0.02 21.33
CA HIS A 219 25.14 0.95 21.50
C HIS A 219 26.35 0.34 20.78
N ALA A 220 26.67 0.88 19.60
CA ALA A 220 28.01 1.01 19.01
C ALA A 220 27.90 1.00 17.47
N ALA A 221 27.97 2.18 16.85
CA ALA A 221 28.77 2.45 15.65
C ALA A 221 28.39 3.83 15.06
N SER A 222 29.36 4.75 15.15
CA SER A 222 29.67 5.86 14.23
C SER A 222 28.55 6.75 13.65
N ASN A 223 28.64 8.03 14.01
CA ASN A 223 27.98 9.17 13.38
C ASN A 223 28.19 9.19 11.85
N GLU A 224 27.14 8.97 11.07
CA GLU A 224 27.01 9.47 9.70
C GLU A 224 25.71 10.26 9.59
N THR A 225 25.84 11.54 9.28
CA THR A 225 24.75 12.47 8.99
C THR A 225 23.92 11.91 7.83
N LEU A 226 22.69 11.45 8.12
CA LEU A 226 21.73 10.99 7.10
C LEU A 226 21.28 12.19 6.25
N GLN A 227 22.01 12.44 5.17
CA GLN A 227 21.60 13.32 4.09
C GLN A 227 20.39 12.68 3.38
N TYR A 228 19.24 13.34 3.41
CA TYR A 228 18.06 12.96 2.62
C TYR A 228 18.46 12.79 1.14
N PRO A 229 18.22 11.62 0.51
CA PRO A 229 18.53 11.46 -0.90
C PRO A 229 17.59 12.33 -1.74
N GLN A 230 18.16 13.28 -2.49
CA GLN A 230 17.43 14.20 -3.38
C GLN A 230 16.54 13.46 -4.42
N ASP A 231 16.81 12.18 -4.65
CA ASP A 231 16.04 11.29 -5.53
C ASP A 231 14.61 11.02 -5.05
N ALA A 232 14.32 11.22 -3.76
CA ALA A 232 12.95 11.09 -3.25
C ALA A 232 12.05 12.22 -3.81
N LEU A 233 12.56 13.46 -3.84
CA LEU A 233 11.88 14.66 -4.35
C LEU A 233 11.54 14.56 -5.85
N SER A 234 12.45 14.02 -6.65
CA SER A 234 12.19 13.81 -8.09
C SER A 234 11.12 12.74 -8.31
N HIS A 235 11.13 11.68 -7.50
CA HIS A 235 10.09 10.63 -7.53
C HIS A 235 8.72 11.16 -7.07
N PHE A 236 8.68 12.09 -6.10
CA PHE A 236 7.46 12.76 -5.64
C PHE A 236 6.84 13.66 -6.73
N GLN A 237 7.65 14.42 -7.46
CA GLN A 237 7.17 15.31 -8.53
C GLN A 237 6.60 14.56 -9.75
N VAL A 238 7.02 13.31 -9.98
CA VAL A 238 6.52 12.48 -11.09
C VAL A 238 5.17 11.82 -10.73
N LEU A 239 4.96 11.46 -9.45
CA LEU A 239 3.70 10.91 -8.97
C LEU A 239 2.58 11.95 -8.94
N ASN A 240 2.87 13.16 -8.47
CA ASN A 240 1.87 14.25 -8.43
C ASN A 240 1.41 14.65 -9.84
N ARG A 241 2.34 14.76 -10.81
CA ARG A 241 2.00 15.07 -12.22
C ARG A 241 1.09 14.03 -12.90
N ARG A 242 1.03 12.79 -12.39
CA ARG A 242 0.13 11.75 -12.92
C ARG A 242 -1.26 11.77 -12.26
N LEU A 243 -1.36 12.30 -11.04
CA LEU A 243 -2.63 12.46 -10.32
C LEU A 243 -3.36 13.74 -10.78
N ASP A 244 -2.63 14.83 -11.03
CA ASP A 244 -3.22 16.10 -11.47
C ASP A 244 -3.87 16.01 -12.87
N ARG A 245 -3.34 15.15 -13.76
CA ARG A 245 -3.92 14.92 -15.11
C ARG A 245 -5.26 14.18 -15.09
N ARG A 246 -5.73 13.70 -13.94
CA ARG A 246 -7.03 13.01 -13.80
C ARG A 246 -8.12 13.87 -13.17
N ARG A 247 -7.84 15.13 -12.78
CA ARG A 247 -8.85 16.09 -12.34
C ARG A 247 -9.41 16.83 -13.56
N THR A 248 -10.58 16.42 -14.05
CA THR A 248 -11.47 17.32 -14.81
C THR A 248 -12.35 18.11 -13.82
N PRO A 249 -12.80 19.34 -14.15
CA PRO A 249 -13.34 20.28 -13.16
C PRO A 249 -14.81 20.08 -12.73
N ASP A 250 -15.51 19.05 -13.19
CA ASP A 250 -16.98 19.01 -13.12
C ASP A 250 -17.53 17.90 -12.19
N ALA A 251 -17.19 17.93 -10.91
CA ALA A 251 -17.77 16.97 -9.94
C ALA A 251 -18.07 17.60 -8.56
N ASP A 252 -18.58 18.83 -8.55
CA ASP A 252 -19.20 19.43 -7.36
C ASP A 252 -20.73 19.32 -7.48
N ALA A 253 -21.31 18.22 -7.02
CA ALA A 253 -22.68 18.12 -6.48
C ALA A 253 -23.10 16.66 -6.21
N LEU A 254 -23.22 16.29 -4.93
CA LEU A 254 -24.38 15.60 -4.30
C LEU A 254 -23.99 14.73 -3.08
N ASP A 255 -24.42 15.23 -1.92
CA ASP A 255 -24.99 14.58 -0.73
C ASP A 255 -24.42 13.28 -0.14
N SER A 256 -23.91 13.47 1.08
CA SER A 256 -24.13 12.71 2.32
C SER A 256 -25.15 11.56 2.31
N ASN A 257 -24.68 10.33 2.55
CA ASN A 257 -25.14 9.45 3.64
C ASN A 257 -24.45 8.06 3.64
N MET A 258 -24.14 7.58 4.84
CA MET A 258 -24.08 6.16 5.27
C MET A 258 -23.15 5.20 4.47
N PHE A 259 -22.00 4.88 5.06
CA PHE A 259 -21.04 3.91 4.52
C PHE A 259 -21.55 2.46 4.67
N ILE A 260 -22.30 1.98 3.68
CA ILE A 260 -22.53 0.56 3.40
C ILE A 260 -21.68 0.24 2.17
N GLY A 261 -20.56 -0.45 2.36
CA GLY A 261 -19.69 -0.86 1.26
C GLY A 261 -20.37 -1.94 0.39
N ILE A 262 -21.07 -1.53 -0.66
CA ILE A 262 -21.54 -2.39 -1.74
C ILE A 262 -20.69 -2.08 -2.97
N THR A 263 -19.79 -2.98 -3.34
CA THR A 263 -18.95 -2.79 -4.53
C THR A 263 -19.35 -3.78 -5.61
N SER A 264 -19.92 -3.27 -6.70
CA SER A 264 -20.22 -4.06 -7.89
C SER A 264 -18.92 -4.32 -8.65
N SER A 265 -18.55 -5.60 -8.79
CA SER A 265 -17.46 -6.03 -9.66
C SER A 265 -17.90 -5.89 -11.12
N GLY A 266 -17.31 -4.92 -11.84
CA GLY A 266 -17.39 -4.81 -13.29
C GLY A 266 -16.26 -5.59 -13.93
N ASP A 267 -16.59 -6.63 -14.71
CA ASP A 267 -15.71 -7.16 -15.73
C ASP A 267 -16.43 -7.08 -17.09
N ASN A 268 -15.66 -6.57 -18.04
CA ASN A 268 -15.90 -6.50 -19.48
C ASN A 268 -16.54 -7.78 -20.02
N VAL A 269 -17.66 -7.62 -20.73
CA VAL A 269 -18.08 -8.57 -21.76
C VAL A 269 -18.24 -7.77 -23.04
N ASN A 270 -17.35 -8.04 -24.00
CA ASN A 270 -17.56 -7.77 -25.41
C ASN A 270 -18.85 -8.46 -25.84
N SER A 271 -19.85 -7.69 -26.29
CA SER A 271 -20.89 -8.19 -27.17
C SER A 271 -21.15 -7.17 -28.26
N HIS A 272 -20.63 -7.49 -29.44
CA HIS A 272 -21.11 -7.10 -30.76
C HIS A 272 -22.64 -7.21 -30.84
N TYR A 273 -23.32 -6.17 -31.35
CA TYR A 273 -24.54 -6.15 -32.19
C TYR A 273 -24.86 -4.64 -32.40
N ASP A 274 -24.49 -4.01 -33.51
CA ASP A 274 -25.22 -3.88 -34.80
C ASP A 274 -26.62 -3.25 -34.73
N TYR A 275 -26.72 -2.05 -35.35
CA TYR A 275 -27.81 -1.31 -36.00
C TYR A 275 -29.20 -1.15 -35.33
N LEU A 276 -29.61 0.12 -35.12
CA LEU A 276 -30.67 0.80 -35.91
C LEU A 276 -30.96 2.23 -35.39
N ILE A 277 -30.79 3.19 -36.31
CA ILE A 277 -31.26 4.60 -36.40
C ILE A 277 -30.79 5.57 -35.31
#